data_AF-A0A931WHK5-F1
#
_entry.id   AF-A0A931WHK5-F1
#
_cell.length_a   1.000
_cell.length_b   1.000
_cell.length_c   1.000
_cell.angle_alpha   90.00
_cell.angle_beta   90.00
_cell.angle_gamma   90.00
#
_symmetry.space_group_name_H-M   'P 1'
#
loop_
_entity.id
_entity.type
_entity.pdbx_description
1 polymer ?
#
loop_
_entity_poly.entity_id
_entity_poly.type
_entity_poly.pdbx_seq_one_letter_code
_entity_poly.pdbx_strand_id
1 'polypeptide(L)'
;MKVVLYQPEIPQNTGNIGRLCVATKTTLYLIRPLGFHIDSKEIERSGLDYWKDLDLKLVDRLDEVIVESPHSQVWYLSTKGERLYTDVAYQASDILVFGSEGHGLPAEILSKNRESILKIPMWGPTRSLNLATSVGVVLYEAYRQMGFGD
;
A
#
# COMPACT_ATOMS: atom_id res chain seq x y z
N MET A 1 -9.34 -6.68 1.98
CA MET A 1 -7.97 -6.52 1.46
C MET A 1 -7.18 -5.68 2.45
N LYS A 2 -5.84 -5.70 2.39
CA LYS A 2 -4.99 -4.88 3.26
C LYS A 2 -3.98 -4.09 2.42
N VAL A 3 -3.82 -2.80 2.72
CA VAL A 3 -2.73 -1.98 2.19
C VAL A 3 -1.71 -1.77 3.30
N VAL A 4 -0.44 -2.01 3.01
CA VAL A 4 0.67 -1.82 3.94
C VAL A 4 1.61 -0.78 3.37
N LEU A 5 1.85 0.29 4.12
CA LEU A 5 2.88 1.29 3.82
C LEU A 5 4.09 1.01 4.70
N TYR A 6 5.19 0.62 4.07
CA TYR A 6 6.45 0.35 4.76
C TYR A 6 7.20 1.67 4.99
N GLN A 7 7.21 2.14 6.23
CA GLN A 7 7.95 3.33 6.68
C GLN A 7 7.65 4.59 5.82
N PRO A 8 6.37 5.00 5.67
CA PRO A 8 6.02 6.12 4.82
C PRO A 8 6.62 7.43 5.34
N GLU A 9 7.06 8.28 4.43
CA GLU A 9 7.80 9.50 4.74
C GLU A 9 6.93 10.76 4.63
N ILE A 10 5.91 10.75 3.76
CA ILE A 10 5.12 11.95 3.43
C ILE A 10 3.70 11.84 4.01
N PRO A 11 3.30 12.72 4.95
CA PRO A 11 1.99 12.63 5.62
C PRO A 11 0.82 12.80 4.65
N GLN A 12 0.95 13.66 3.64
CA GLN A 12 -0.12 13.91 2.65
C GLN A 12 -0.44 12.67 1.81
N ASN A 13 0.56 11.84 1.48
CA ASN A 13 0.31 10.59 0.78
C ASN A 13 -0.46 9.62 1.67
N THR A 14 -0.05 9.48 2.92
CA THR A 14 -0.74 8.62 3.90
C THR A 14 -2.19 9.06 4.12
N GLY A 15 -2.44 10.37 4.20
CA GLY A 15 -3.79 10.95 4.22
C GLY A 15 -4.62 10.51 3.01
N ASN A 16 -4.14 10.78 1.80
CA ASN A 16 -4.83 10.41 0.57
C ASN A 16 -5.10 8.90 0.47
N ILE A 17 -4.16 8.06 0.93
CA ILE A 17 -4.30 6.61 0.97
C ILE A 17 -5.32 6.18 2.03
N GLY A 18 -5.36 6.84 3.19
CA GLY A 18 -6.38 6.63 4.21
C GLY A 18 -7.79 6.86 3.65
N ARG A 19 -8.00 7.98 2.94
CA ARG A 19 -9.28 8.26 2.28
C ARG A 19 -9.69 7.16 1.30
N LEU A 20 -8.73 6.70 0.50
CA LEU A 20 -8.90 5.62 -0.45
C LEU A 20 -9.27 4.29 0.26
N CYS A 21 -8.63 3.99 1.38
CA CYS A 21 -8.89 2.78 2.18
C CYS A 21 -10.31 2.79 2.75
N VAL A 22 -10.80 3.93 3.24
CA VAL A 22 -12.21 4.08 3.66
C VAL A 22 -13.16 3.81 2.49
N ALA A 23 -12.92 4.41 1.32
CA ALA A 23 -13.77 4.27 0.15
C ALA A 23 -13.85 2.82 -0.39
N THR A 24 -12.84 1.99 -0.10
CA THR A 24 -12.72 0.62 -0.59
C THR A 24 -12.86 -0.42 0.53
N LYS A 25 -13.26 -0.02 1.74
CA LYS A 25 -13.35 -0.87 2.95
C LYS A 25 -12.09 -1.72 3.15
N THR A 26 -10.93 -1.10 2.98
CA THR A 26 -9.62 -1.74 3.08
C THR A 26 -8.92 -1.32 4.37
N THR A 27 -8.29 -2.27 5.07
CA THR A 27 -7.47 -1.96 6.24
C THR A 27 -6.14 -1.33 5.81
N LEU A 28 -5.74 -0.23 6.45
CA LEU A 28 -4.45 0.41 6.25
C LEU A 28 -3.49 0.05 7.39
N TYR A 29 -2.34 -0.52 7.04
CA TYR A 29 -1.24 -0.76 7.97
C TYR A 29 -0.08 0.19 7.68
N LEU A 30 0.49 0.78 8.73
CA LEU A 30 1.70 1.60 8.65
C LEU A 30 2.81 0.91 9.45
N ILE A 31 3.92 0.59 8.78
CA ILE A 31 5.11 0.02 9.43
C ILE A 31 5.99 1.15 9.95
N ARG A 32 6.36 1.12 11.23
CA ARG A 32 7.25 2.10 11.86
C ARG A 32 8.74 1.91 11.46
N PRO A 33 9.58 2.96 11.60
CA PRO A 33 9.22 4.33 11.96
C PRO A 33 8.51 5.07 10.81
N LEU A 34 7.62 6.00 11.17
CA LEU A 34 7.00 6.91 10.22
C LEU A 34 7.87 8.16 10.09
N GLY A 35 7.95 8.75 8.89
CA GLY A 35 8.64 10.03 8.68
C GLY A 35 7.86 11.25 9.20
N PHE A 36 6.71 11.05 9.82
CA PHE A 36 5.80 12.09 10.31
C PHE A 36 5.04 11.63 11.56
N HIS A 37 4.41 12.59 12.25
CA HIS A 37 3.45 12.30 13.32
C HIS A 37 2.04 12.13 12.75
N ILE A 38 1.32 11.09 13.19
CA ILE A 38 -0.05 10.82 12.73
C ILE A 38 -1.02 11.97 13.06
N ASP A 39 -0.83 12.62 14.20
CA ASP A 39 -1.66 13.74 14.63
C ASP A 39 -1.24 15.08 13.99
N SER A 40 -0.44 15.05 12.92
CA SER A 40 0.02 16.26 12.25
C SER A 40 -1.13 16.93 11.49
N LYS A 41 -1.17 18.28 11.55
CA LYS A 41 -2.07 19.12 10.75
C LYS A 41 -2.02 18.83 9.24
N GLU A 42 -0.94 18.20 8.78
CA GLU A 42 -0.74 17.80 7.40
C GLU A 42 -1.60 16.59 7.00
N ILE A 43 -1.77 15.62 7.90
CA ILE A 43 -2.79 14.57 7.74
C ILE A 43 -4.17 15.19 7.86
N GLU A 44 -4.36 16.14 8.78
CA GLU A 44 -5.68 16.75 8.97
C GLU A 44 -6.22 17.44 7.71
N ARG A 45 -5.33 18.12 6.98
CA ARG A 45 -5.63 18.81 5.71
C ARG A 45 -6.09 17.87 4.60
N SER A 46 -5.80 16.58 4.68
CA SER A 46 -6.29 15.60 3.72
C SER A 46 -7.78 15.24 3.90
N GLY A 47 -8.42 15.79 4.95
CA GLY A 47 -9.86 15.71 5.20
C GLY A 47 -10.18 14.76 6.35
N LEU A 48 -10.06 15.22 7.61
CA LEU A 48 -10.26 14.40 8.82
C LEU A 48 -11.62 13.69 8.96
N ASP A 49 -12.65 14.10 8.22
CA ASP A 49 -14.01 13.56 8.43
C ASP A 49 -14.07 12.03 8.26
N TYR A 50 -13.19 11.44 7.44
CA TYR A 50 -13.13 9.99 7.23
C TYR A 50 -12.17 9.26 8.18
N TRP A 51 -11.26 9.96 8.87
CA TRP A 51 -10.16 9.32 9.61
C TRP A 51 -10.67 8.44 10.76
N LYS A 52 -11.80 8.81 11.35
CA LYS A 52 -12.53 8.02 12.35
C LYS A 52 -13.08 6.70 11.80
N ASP A 53 -13.32 6.62 10.50
CA ASP A 53 -13.89 5.47 9.80
C ASP A 53 -12.78 4.59 9.17
N LEU A 54 -11.53 5.05 9.25
CA LEU A 54 -10.37 4.33 8.75
C LEU A 54 -9.96 3.22 9.72
N ASP A 55 -10.01 1.98 9.24
CA ASP A 55 -9.37 0.85 9.91
C ASP A 55 -7.84 0.96 9.74
N LEU A 56 -7.20 1.63 10.70
CA LEU A 56 -5.78 1.94 10.73
C LEU A 56 -5.06 1.11 11.80
N LYS A 57 -3.98 0.43 11.40
CA LYS A 57 -3.10 -0.31 12.31
C LYS A 57 -1.65 0.16 12.18
N LEU A 58 -1.00 0.40 13.32
CA LEU A 58 0.42 0.70 13.38
C LEU A 58 1.17 -0.49 13.96
N VAL A 59 2.19 -0.95 13.25
CA VAL A 59 3.02 -2.10 13.65
C VAL A 59 4.49 -1.76 13.48
N ASP A 60 5.37 -2.49 14.16
CA ASP A 60 6.82 -2.26 14.10
C ASP A 60 7.49 -3.08 13.00
N ARG A 61 6.88 -4.19 12.60
CA ARG A 61 7.44 -5.10 11.59
C ARG A 61 6.39 -5.56 10.60
N LEU A 62 6.80 -5.70 9.34
CA LEU A 62 5.95 -6.26 8.28
C LEU A 62 5.46 -7.68 8.62
N ASP A 63 6.31 -8.49 9.25
CA ASP A 63 5.99 -9.88 9.62
C ASP A 63 4.75 -9.98 10.52
N GLU A 64 4.47 -8.96 11.35
CA GLU A 64 3.29 -8.94 12.22
C GLU A 64 1.98 -8.98 11.39
N VAL A 65 1.96 -8.24 10.27
CA VAL A 65 0.81 -8.21 9.35
C VAL A 65 0.62 -9.57 8.66
N ILE A 66 1.73 -10.20 8.27
CA ILE A 66 1.73 -11.48 7.56
C ILE A 66 1.28 -12.61 8.50
N VAL A 67 1.78 -12.63 9.74
CA VAL A 67 1.40 -13.62 10.76
C VAL A 67 -0.07 -13.49 11.17
N GLU A 68 -0.62 -12.27 11.22
CA GLU A 68 -2.06 -12.04 11.45
C GLU A 68 -2.93 -12.56 10.29
N SER A 69 -2.33 -12.79 9.11
CA SER A 69 -3.03 -13.13 7.87
C SER A 69 -2.41 -14.33 7.14
N PRO A 70 -2.32 -15.52 7.77
CA PRO A 70 -1.49 -16.63 7.28
C PRO A 70 -1.93 -17.24 5.94
N HIS A 71 -3.15 -16.95 5.49
CA HIS A 71 -3.71 -17.42 4.21
C HIS A 71 -3.75 -16.33 3.13
N SER A 72 -3.25 -15.14 3.42
CA SER A 72 -3.24 -14.03 2.48
C SER A 72 -2.06 -14.10 1.53
N GLN A 73 -2.31 -13.88 0.23
CA GLN A 73 -1.22 -13.62 -0.70
C GLN A 73 -0.66 -12.23 -0.45
N VAL A 74 0.67 -12.12 -0.41
CA VAL A 74 1.38 -10.85 -0.23
C VAL A 74 1.94 -10.42 -1.58
N TRP A 75 1.63 -9.20 -2.00
CA TRP A 75 2.16 -8.58 -3.21
C TRP A 75 3.02 -7.37 -2.86
N TYR A 76 4.21 -7.29 -3.45
CA TYR A 76 5.18 -6.23 -3.18
C TYR A 76 5.27 -5.30 -4.39
N LEU A 77 5.00 -4.02 -4.20
CA LEU A 77 4.96 -3.06 -5.30
C LEU A 77 6.33 -2.38 -5.45
N SER A 78 6.95 -2.56 -6.61
CA SER A 78 8.27 -2.01 -6.90
C SER A 78 8.50 -1.82 -8.40
N THR A 79 9.23 -0.77 -8.77
CA THR A 79 9.67 -0.57 -10.16
C THR A 79 10.63 -1.64 -10.66
N LYS A 80 11.20 -2.42 -9.73
CA LYS A 80 12.10 -3.56 -9.97
C LYS A 80 11.37 -4.88 -10.25
N GLY A 81 10.03 -4.89 -10.22
CA GLY A 81 9.23 -6.07 -10.55
C GLY A 81 9.23 -6.39 -12.05
N GLU A 82 9.09 -7.68 -12.37
CA GLU A 82 8.98 -8.17 -13.75
C GLU A 82 7.52 -8.47 -14.14
N ARG A 83 6.66 -8.78 -13.17
CA ARG A 83 5.23 -9.05 -13.39
C ARG A 83 4.41 -7.77 -13.32
N LEU A 84 3.45 -7.58 -14.21
CA LEU A 84 2.58 -6.41 -14.15
C LEU A 84 1.52 -6.60 -13.07
N TYR A 85 1.12 -5.48 -12.45
CA TYR A 85 0.04 -5.48 -11.46
C TYR A 85 -1.32 -5.97 -12.02
N THR A 86 -1.49 -6.01 -13.33
CA THR A 86 -2.69 -6.52 -14.01
C THR A 86 -2.65 -8.00 -14.34
N ASP A 87 -1.49 -8.66 -14.20
CA ASP A 87 -1.30 -10.06 -14.61
C ASP A 87 -1.71 -11.07 -13.52
N VAL A 88 -2.11 -10.57 -12.35
CA VAL A 88 -2.47 -11.41 -11.20
C VAL A 88 -3.97 -11.38 -10.94
N ALA A 89 -4.45 -12.48 -10.36
CA ALA A 89 -5.81 -12.57 -9.83
C ALA A 89 -5.77 -12.20 -8.35
N TYR A 90 -6.28 -11.02 -8.02
CA TYR A 90 -6.36 -10.54 -6.64
C TYR A 90 -7.47 -11.26 -5.87
N GLN A 91 -7.24 -11.45 -4.56
CA GLN A 91 -8.25 -11.95 -3.64
C GLN A 91 -8.56 -10.93 -2.54
N ALA A 92 -9.76 -11.03 -1.95
CA ALA A 92 -10.20 -10.13 -0.89
C ALA A 92 -9.29 -10.18 0.36
N SER A 93 -8.56 -11.28 0.56
CA SER A 93 -7.59 -11.45 1.65
C SER A 93 -6.22 -10.84 1.37
N ASP A 94 -5.91 -10.44 0.14
CA ASP A 94 -4.55 -10.06 -0.26
C ASP A 94 -4.00 -8.87 0.53
N ILE A 95 -2.67 -8.86 0.65
CA ILE A 95 -1.87 -7.80 1.27
C ILE A 95 -1.06 -7.12 0.17
N LEU A 96 -1.28 -5.82 -0.01
CA LEU A 96 -0.56 -4.99 -0.96
C LEU A 96 0.48 -4.15 -0.21
N VAL A 97 1.76 -4.46 -0.37
CA VAL A 97 2.88 -3.83 0.34
C VAL A 97 3.57 -2.81 -0.56
N PHE A 98 3.60 -1.56 -0.09
CA PHE A 98 4.26 -0.44 -0.77
C PHE A 98 5.42 0.08 0.09
N GLY A 99 6.51 0.47 -0.57
CA GLY A 99 7.67 1.07 0.09
C GLY A 99 7.51 2.57 0.34
N SER A 100 8.48 3.15 1.04
CA SER A 100 8.55 4.60 1.27
C SER A 100 8.82 5.35 -0.04
N GLU A 101 8.48 6.64 -0.05
CA GLU A 101 8.65 7.50 -1.23
C GLU A 101 10.11 7.67 -1.64
N GLY A 102 11.02 7.86 -0.68
CA GLY A 102 12.44 8.08 -0.94
C GLY A 102 13.22 6.80 -1.25
N HIS A 103 12.89 5.69 -0.58
CA HIS A 103 13.73 4.49 -0.59
C HIS A 103 13.04 3.25 -1.17
N GLY A 104 11.72 3.26 -1.33
CA GLY A 104 10.95 2.09 -1.72
C GLY A 104 11.05 0.98 -0.67
N LEU A 105 10.94 -0.27 -1.11
CA LEU A 105 11.08 -1.42 -0.23
C LEU A 105 12.55 -1.81 -0.03
N PRO A 106 12.95 -2.25 1.18
CA PRO A 106 14.26 -2.82 1.43
C PRO A 106 14.64 -3.92 0.43
N ALA A 107 15.90 -3.92 0.01
CA ALA A 107 16.40 -4.90 -0.96
C ALA A 107 16.25 -6.35 -0.48
N GLU A 108 16.34 -6.58 0.84
CA GLU A 108 16.13 -7.90 1.45
C GLU A 108 14.68 -8.39 1.31
N ILE A 109 13.69 -7.50 1.46
CA ILE A 109 12.28 -7.85 1.23
C ILE A 109 12.08 -8.22 -0.23
N LEU A 110 12.65 -7.46 -1.16
CA LEU A 110 12.52 -7.75 -2.59
C LEU A 110 13.25 -9.05 -2.98
N SER A 111 14.46 -9.29 -2.47
CA SER A 111 15.24 -10.47 -2.84
C SER A 111 14.59 -11.78 -2.38
N LYS A 112 13.91 -11.77 -1.23
CA LYS A 112 13.20 -12.93 -0.68
C LYS A 112 11.86 -13.22 -1.36
N ASN A 113 11.26 -12.23 -2.04
CA ASN A 113 9.88 -12.31 -2.52
C ASN A 113 9.73 -12.06 -4.03
N ARG A 114 10.76 -12.39 -4.84
CA ARG A 114 10.85 -12.02 -6.27
C ARG A 114 9.59 -12.35 -7.08
N GLU A 115 9.00 -13.52 -6.85
CA GLU A 115 7.83 -14.00 -7.61
C GLU A 115 6.54 -13.21 -7.33
N SER A 116 6.51 -12.50 -6.20
CA SER A 116 5.37 -11.70 -5.75
C SER A 116 5.60 -10.20 -5.90
N ILE A 117 6.63 -9.79 -6.64
CA ILE A 117 6.87 -8.38 -6.94
C ILE A 117 6.05 -7.97 -8.16
N LEU A 118 5.17 -7.00 -7.97
CA LEU A 118 4.36 -6.40 -9.02
C LEU A 118 4.90 -5.03 -9.40
N LYS A 119 4.72 -4.69 -10.67
CA LYS A 119 5.13 -3.40 -11.25
C LYS A 119 3.95 -2.72 -11.94
N ILE A 120 3.85 -1.41 -11.75
CA ILE A 120 3.02 -0.54 -12.58
C ILE A 120 3.86 -0.16 -13.82
N PRO A 121 3.38 -0.43 -15.05
CA PRO A 121 4.10 -0.06 -16.26
C PRO A 121 4.16 1.47 -16.39
N MET A 122 5.33 1.98 -16.79
CA MET A 122 5.57 3.41 -17.02
C MET A 122 6.30 3.58 -18.35
N TRP A 123 6.04 4.69 -19.03
CA TRP A 123 6.71 5.00 -20.28
C TRP A 123 8.16 5.43 -20.02
N GLY A 124 9.13 4.74 -20.62
CA GLY A 124 10.54 5.11 -20.59
C GLY A 124 11.17 5.19 -19.18
N PRO A 125 12.40 5.74 -19.07
CA PRO A 125 13.07 5.95 -17.79
C PRO A 125 12.50 7.19 -17.08
N THR A 126 11.37 7.01 -16.39
CA THR A 126 10.73 8.05 -15.57
C THR A 126 10.94 7.78 -14.08
N ARG A 127 10.76 8.83 -13.27
CA ARG A 127 10.67 8.64 -11.80
C ARG A 127 9.43 7.82 -11.49
N SER A 128 9.45 7.10 -10.37
CA SER A 128 8.27 6.41 -9.86
C SER A 128 7.10 7.38 -9.69
N LEU A 129 5.89 6.84 -9.87
CA LEU A 129 4.67 7.55 -9.55
C LEU A 129 4.65 7.96 -8.07
N ASN A 130 3.84 8.97 -7.76
CA ASN A 130 3.49 9.30 -6.39
C ASN A 130 2.94 8.06 -5.66
N LEU A 131 3.24 7.92 -4.37
CA LEU A 131 2.84 6.75 -3.57
C LEU A 131 1.32 6.60 -3.52
N ALA A 132 0.57 7.66 -3.20
CA ALA A 132 -0.88 7.60 -3.15
C ALA A 132 -1.50 7.26 -4.51
N THR A 133 -0.95 7.80 -5.60
CA THR A 133 -1.35 7.42 -6.97
C THR A 133 -1.08 5.93 -7.23
N SER A 134 0.08 5.42 -6.83
CA SER A 134 0.45 4.01 -7.02
C SER A 134 -0.49 3.07 -6.25
N VAL A 135 -0.81 3.40 -4.99
CA VAL A 135 -1.79 2.64 -4.21
C VAL A 135 -3.16 2.69 -4.88
N GLY A 136 -3.60 3.88 -5.32
CA GLY A 136 -4.87 4.05 -6.03
C GLY A 136 -5.01 3.15 -7.24
N VAL A 137 -4.00 3.14 -8.12
CA VAL A 137 -3.98 2.32 -9.34
C VAL A 137 -4.11 0.83 -9.02
N VAL A 138 -3.30 0.32 -8.10
CA VAL A 138 -3.25 -1.12 -7.80
C VAL A 138 -4.48 -1.57 -7.03
N LEU A 139 -4.90 -0.78 -6.03
CA LEU A 139 -6.05 -1.12 -5.20
C LEU A 139 -7.35 -1.10 -6.00
N TYR A 140 -7.55 -0.11 -6.90
CA TYR A 140 -8.76 -0.08 -7.73
C TYR A 140 -8.77 -1.17 -8.81
N GLU A 141 -7.62 -1.61 -9.33
CA GLU A 141 -7.59 -2.79 -10.20
C GLU A 141 -7.99 -4.05 -9.43
N ALA A 142 -7.45 -4.24 -8.23
CA ALA A 142 -7.86 -5.35 -7.37
C ALA A 142 -9.36 -5.26 -7.04
N TYR A 143 -9.87 -4.07 -6.73
CA TYR A 143 -11.29 -3.83 -6.46
C TYR A 143 -12.18 -4.11 -7.67
N ARG A 144 -11.73 -3.75 -8.88
CA ARG A 144 -12.39 -4.07 -10.15
C ARG A 144 -12.47 -5.58 -10.37
N GLN A 145 -11.39 -6.32 -10.11
CA GLN A 145 -11.40 -7.79 -10.24
C GLN A 145 -12.36 -8.45 -9.25
N MET A 146 -12.54 -7.87 -8.07
CA MET A 146 -13.50 -8.32 -7.05
C MET A 146 -14.94 -7.85 -7.31
N GLY A 147 -15.22 -7.22 -8.46
CA GLY A 147 -16.57 -6.75 -8.80
C GLY A 147 -17.04 -5.55 -7.96
N PHE A 148 -16.12 -4.74 -7.43
CA PHE A 148 -16.40 -3.55 -6.62
C PHE A 148 -17.20 -3.80 -5.33
N GLY A 149 -17.23 -5.04 -4.83
CA GLY A 149 -17.68 -5.35 -3.48
C GLY A 149 -19.16 -5.10 -3.20
N ASP A 150 -20.05 -5.58 -4.07
CA ASP A 150 -21.49 -5.73 -3.75
C ASP A 150 -21.71 -6.70 -2.59
#